data_AF-A0A439NZ69-F1
#
_entry.id   AF-A0A439NZ69-F1
#
_cell.length_a   1.000
_cell.length_b   1.000
_cell.length_c   1.000
_cell.angle_alpha   90.00
_cell.angle_beta   90.00
_cell.angle_gamma   90.00
#
_symmetry.space_group_name_H-M   'P 1'
#
loop_
_entity.id
_entity.type
_entity.pdbx_description
1 polymer ?
#
loop_
_entity_poly.entity_id
_entity_poly.type
_entity_poly.pdbx_seq_one_letter_code
_entity_poly.pdbx_strand_id
1 'polypeptide(L)'
;KAMAMALMAVPDANASWTENAMVKHKHADVGVAVSIPGGLITPIIRHADEKTLSVISSEMKDLASRARSRKLKPEEYQGGTTAVSNLGMFGIKDFAAVINPPHATILAVGAGEERAVVKKGEIKIATVMSVT
;
A
#
# COMPACT_ATOMS: atom_id res chain seq x y z
N LYS A 1 -6.17 2.23 3.97
CA LYS A 1 -6.94 1.98 5.21
C LYS A 1 -7.02 0.50 5.57
N ALA A 2 -7.55 -0.38 4.71
CA ALA A 2 -7.64 -1.82 5.01
C ALA A 2 -6.29 -2.43 5.42
N MET A 3 -5.23 -2.16 4.65
CA MET A 3 -3.87 -2.61 4.99
C MET A 3 -3.41 -2.14 6.38
N ALA A 4 -3.63 -0.87 6.72
CA ALA A 4 -3.28 -0.33 8.03
C ALA A 4 -4.02 -1.06 9.17
N MET A 5 -5.32 -1.32 9.02
CA MET A 5 -6.09 -2.07 10.01
C MET A 5 -5.64 -3.53 10.12
N ALA A 6 -5.27 -4.15 8.99
CA ALA A 6 -4.73 -5.51 8.97
C ALA A 6 -3.41 -5.60 9.74
N LEU A 7 -2.53 -4.61 9.59
CA LEU A 7 -1.28 -4.52 10.36
C LEU A 7 -1.52 -4.35 11.87
N MET A 8 -2.56 -3.62 12.27
CA MET A 8 -2.95 -3.54 13.68
C MET A 8 -3.47 -4.87 14.22
N ALA A 9 -4.16 -5.65 13.38
CA ALA A 9 -4.64 -6.98 13.74
C ALA A 9 -3.53 -8.05 13.73
N VAL A 10 -2.46 -7.83 12.96
CA VAL A 10 -1.31 -8.74 12.83
C VAL A 10 0.00 -7.99 13.09
N PRO A 11 0.33 -7.70 14.37
CA PRO A 11 1.48 -6.85 14.71
C PRO A 11 2.83 -7.40 14.26
N ASP A 12 2.95 -8.71 14.05
CA ASP A 12 4.18 -9.32 13.51
C ASP A 12 4.46 -8.93 12.06
N ALA A 13 3.41 -8.58 11.29
CA ALA A 13 3.56 -7.99 9.97
C ALA A 13 3.86 -6.47 10.03
N ASN A 14 3.53 -5.81 11.16
CA ASN A 14 3.80 -4.39 11.38
C ASN A 14 5.19 -4.15 11.98
N ALA A 15 6.21 -4.66 11.29
CA ALA A 15 7.59 -4.60 11.72
C ALA A 15 8.50 -3.97 10.66
N SER A 16 9.72 -3.62 11.04
CA SER A 16 10.80 -3.27 10.14
C SER A 16 12.09 -3.93 10.61
N TRP A 17 12.96 -4.30 9.68
CA TRP A 17 14.26 -4.87 10.00
C TRP A 17 15.35 -3.80 9.97
N THR A 18 16.08 -3.71 11.07
CA THR A 18 17.35 -2.96 11.16
C THR A 18 18.50 -3.96 11.14
N GLU A 19 19.74 -3.47 11.02
CA GLU A 19 20.93 -4.34 11.09
C GLU A 19 21.01 -5.14 12.40
N ASN A 20 20.45 -4.60 13.50
CA ASN A 20 20.63 -5.16 14.84
C ASN A 20 19.38 -5.89 15.36
N ALA A 21 18.19 -5.49 14.93
CA ALA A 21 16.94 -5.99 15.49
C ALA A 21 15.73 -5.79 14.58
N MET A 22 14.73 -6.62 14.80
CA MET A 22 13.36 -6.37 14.33
C MET A 22 12.70 -5.33 15.24
N VAL A 23 12.14 -4.29 14.64
CA VAL A 23 11.39 -3.23 15.33
C VAL A 23 9.91 -3.41 15.04
N LYS A 24 9.10 -3.62 16.07
CA LYS A 24 7.63 -3.66 15.96
C LYS A 24 7.05 -2.26 16.19
N HIS A 25 6.10 -1.86 15.34
CA HIS A 25 5.55 -0.51 15.34
C HIS A 25 4.17 -0.44 16.00
N LYS A 26 3.91 0.64 16.74
CA LYS A 26 2.61 0.90 17.39
C LYS A 26 1.56 1.45 16.42
N HIS A 27 2.01 2.13 15.38
CA HIS A 27 1.15 2.70 14.34
C HIS A 27 1.48 2.06 13.00
N ALA A 28 0.52 2.14 12.06
CA ALA A 28 0.67 1.59 10.73
C ALA A 28 1.03 2.71 9.75
N ASP A 29 2.33 2.86 9.49
CA ASP A 29 2.85 3.74 8.46
C ASP A 29 2.91 3.01 7.11
N VAL A 30 2.07 3.45 6.17
CA VAL A 30 1.84 2.76 4.89
C VAL A 30 2.41 3.57 3.73
N GLY A 31 3.45 3.03 3.11
CA GLY A 31 3.98 3.51 1.84
C GLY A 31 3.00 3.26 0.69
N VAL A 32 2.97 4.15 -0.30
CA VAL A 32 2.20 3.96 -1.53
C VAL A 32 3.10 4.21 -2.72
N ALA A 33 3.26 3.21 -3.58
CA ALA A 33 4.11 3.29 -4.75
C ALA A 33 3.53 4.31 -5.76
N VAL A 34 4.31 5.35 -6.08
CA VAL A 34 3.95 6.39 -7.05
C VAL A 34 4.97 6.38 -8.19
N SER A 35 4.48 6.14 -9.41
CA SER A 35 5.28 6.27 -10.62
C SER A 35 5.60 7.73 -10.91
N ILE A 36 6.88 7.99 -11.21
CA ILE A 36 7.40 9.33 -11.53
C ILE A 36 8.29 9.24 -12.78
N PRO A 37 8.56 10.36 -13.47
CA PRO A 37 9.49 10.35 -14.58
C PRO A 37 10.88 9.84 -14.15
N GLY A 38 11.29 8.70 -14.72
CA GLY A 38 12.58 8.06 -14.45
C GLY A 38 12.58 7.03 -13.31
N GLY A 39 11.44 6.69 -12.71
CA GLY A 39 11.41 5.63 -11.70
C GLY A 39 10.14 5.58 -10.86
N LEU A 40 10.31 5.14 -9.61
CA LEU A 40 9.26 4.95 -8.62
C LEU A 40 9.70 5.59 -7.31
N ILE A 41 8.78 6.25 -6.61
CA ILE A 41 8.98 6.74 -5.24
C ILE A 41 7.82 6.30 -4.37
N THR A 42 8.09 6.05 -3.08
CA THR A 42 7.10 5.49 -2.15
C THR A 42 6.87 6.46 -0.99
N PRO A 43 6.08 7.53 -1.19
CA PRO A 43 5.65 8.37 -0.07
C PRO A 43 4.84 7.58 0.96
N ILE A 44 4.88 8.03 2.21
CA ILE A 44 4.34 7.32 3.37
C ILE A 44 3.16 8.10 3.95
N ILE A 45 2.02 7.43 4.04
CA ILE A 45 0.90 7.88 4.88
C ILE A 45 1.21 7.46 6.32
N ARG A 46 1.61 8.42 7.15
CA ARG A 46 1.88 8.20 8.57
C ARG A 46 0.60 7.93 9.34
N HIS A 47 0.64 7.00 10.29
CA HIS A 47 -0.46 6.66 11.19
C HIS A 47 -1.79 6.43 10.44
N ALA A 48 -1.72 5.63 9.38
CA ALA A 48 -2.89 5.37 8.52
C ALA A 48 -4.00 4.60 9.25
N ASP A 49 -3.67 3.97 10.37
CA ASP A 49 -4.59 3.34 11.32
C ASP A 49 -5.49 4.35 12.04
N GLU A 50 -5.00 5.55 12.35
CA GLU A 50 -5.76 6.58 13.07
C GLU A 50 -6.60 7.45 12.14
N LYS A 51 -6.23 7.51 10.86
CA LYS A 51 -6.87 8.40 9.88
C LYS A 51 -8.14 7.81 9.28
N THR A 52 -9.10 8.69 8.96
CA THR A 52 -10.26 8.32 8.15
C THR A 52 -9.85 8.10 6.69
N LEU A 53 -10.70 7.41 5.91
CA LEU A 53 -10.42 7.18 4.48
C LEU A 53 -10.33 8.50 3.69
N SER A 54 -11.13 9.50 4.05
CA SER A 54 -11.12 10.81 3.38
C SER A 54 -9.80 11.55 3.62
N VAL A 55 -9.27 11.54 4.85
CA VAL A 55 -7.97 12.15 5.18
C VAL A 55 -6.85 11.45 4.40
N ILE A 56 -6.82 10.11 4.42
CA ILE A 56 -5.82 9.33 3.66
C ILE A 56 -5.89 9.68 2.16
N SER A 57 -7.09 9.79 1.59
CA SER A 57 -7.29 10.13 0.19
C SER A 57 -6.75 11.52 -0.16
N SER A 58 -7.04 12.53 0.68
CA SER A 58 -6.55 13.89 0.49
C SER A 58 -5.02 13.98 0.60
N GLU A 59 -4.42 13.37 1.62
CA GLU A 59 -2.97 13.31 1.78
C GLU A 59 -2.28 12.60 0.62
N MET A 60 -2.83 11.46 0.18
CA MET A 60 -2.25 10.70 -0.93
C MET A 60 -2.28 11.48 -2.24
N LYS A 61 -3.34 12.26 -2.50
CA LYS A 61 -3.40 13.14 -3.68
C LYS A 61 -2.30 14.19 -3.66
N ASP A 62 -2.08 14.83 -2.51
CA ASP A 62 -1.00 15.81 -2.33
C ASP A 62 0.38 15.17 -2.49
N LEU A 63 0.64 14.07 -1.77
CA LEU A 63 1.91 13.34 -1.84
C LEU A 63 2.20 12.84 -3.26
N ALA A 64 1.20 12.33 -3.98
CA ALA A 64 1.38 11.90 -5.37
C ALA A 64 1.68 13.07 -6.32
N SER A 65 1.08 14.24 -6.11
CA SER A 65 1.38 15.45 -6.87
C SER A 65 2.81 15.94 -6.62
N ARG A 66 3.22 15.97 -5.35
CA ARG A 66 4.58 16.38 -4.95
C ARG A 66 5.63 15.35 -5.35
N ALA A 67 5.31 14.06 -5.35
CA ALA A 67 6.16 12.99 -5.88
C ALA A 67 6.50 13.24 -7.36
N ARG A 68 5.47 13.45 -8.19
CA ARG A 68 5.65 13.68 -9.64
C ARG A 68 6.43 14.95 -9.94
N SER A 69 6.28 15.99 -9.11
CA SER A 69 7.03 17.25 -9.23
C SER A 69 8.37 17.24 -8.50
N ARG A 70 8.80 16.11 -7.91
CA ARG A 70 10.05 15.96 -7.15
C ARG A 70 10.19 16.95 -5.98
N LYS A 71 9.08 17.25 -5.32
CA LYS A 71 8.96 18.18 -4.18
C LYS A 71 8.67 17.48 -2.84
N LEU A 72 8.88 16.16 -2.77
CA LEU A 72 8.80 15.44 -1.50
C LEU A 72 10.05 15.71 -0.66
N LYS A 73 9.84 15.94 0.63
CA LYS A 73 10.90 15.97 1.63
C LYS A 73 11.33 14.54 2.00
N PRO A 74 12.59 14.33 2.40
CA PRO A 74 13.08 13.00 2.82
C PRO A 74 12.19 12.29 3.84
N GLU A 75 11.72 13.00 4.87
CA GLU A 75 10.84 12.48 5.93
C GLU A 75 9.51 11.88 5.43
N GLU A 76 9.08 12.25 4.22
CA GLU A 76 7.81 11.83 3.62
C GLU A 76 7.93 10.51 2.85
N TYR A 77 9.13 10.02 2.57
CA TYR A 77 9.36 8.75 1.86
C TYR A 77 10.42 7.85 2.51
N GLN A 78 11.02 8.27 3.62
CA GLN A 78 11.96 7.46 4.41
C GLN A 78 11.28 6.76 5.59
N GLY A 79 11.60 5.49 5.81
CA GLY A 79 11.02 4.66 6.86
C GLY A 79 9.70 4.01 6.43
N GLY A 80 8.75 3.90 7.35
CA GLY A 80 7.50 3.17 7.13
C GLY A 80 7.62 1.68 7.45
N THR A 81 6.49 0.97 7.41
CA THR A 81 6.40 -0.43 7.86
C THR A 81 6.05 -1.38 6.71
N THR A 82 5.25 -0.90 5.77
CA THR A 82 4.78 -1.64 4.59
C THR A 82 4.65 -0.70 3.40
N ALA A 83 4.45 -1.26 2.21
CA ALA A 83 3.96 -0.52 1.06
C ALA A 83 2.70 -1.14 0.42
N VAL A 84 2.00 -0.34 -0.38
CA VAL A 84 0.98 -0.78 -1.35
C VAL A 84 1.43 -0.38 -2.74
N SER A 85 1.37 -1.31 -3.70
CA SER A 85 1.64 -1.06 -5.11
C SER A 85 0.42 -1.43 -5.93
N ASN A 86 0.01 -0.55 -6.85
CA ASN A 86 -1.17 -0.77 -7.70
C ASN A 86 -0.75 -0.73 -9.18
N LEU A 87 -0.73 -1.91 -9.82
CA LEU A 87 -0.59 -2.02 -11.27
C LEU A 87 -1.90 -2.40 -11.96
N GLY A 88 -2.99 -2.56 -11.19
CA GLY A 88 -4.32 -2.77 -11.74
C GLY A 88 -4.80 -1.65 -12.66
N MET A 89 -4.32 -0.42 -12.45
CA MET A 89 -4.58 0.70 -13.36
C MET A 89 -3.99 0.51 -14.77
N PHE A 90 -3.03 -0.40 -14.93
CA PHE A 90 -2.45 -0.78 -16.21
C PHE A 90 -3.03 -2.09 -16.76
N GLY A 91 -4.12 -2.60 -16.18
CA GLY A 91 -4.76 -3.86 -16.58
C GLY A 91 -4.02 -5.12 -16.10
N ILE A 92 -3.00 -4.97 -15.25
CA ILE A 92 -2.27 -6.12 -14.70
C ILE A 92 -3.11 -6.82 -13.64
N LYS A 93 -3.39 -8.12 -13.85
CA LYS A 93 -4.25 -8.91 -12.95
C LYS A 93 -3.54 -9.40 -11.70
N ASP A 94 -2.27 -9.77 -11.83
CA ASP A 94 -1.45 -10.32 -10.75
C ASP A 94 0.02 -9.96 -10.99
N PHE A 95 0.75 -9.66 -9.93
CA PHE A 95 2.20 -9.45 -9.97
C PHE A 95 2.82 -9.64 -8.60
N ALA A 96 4.08 -10.09 -8.58
CA ALA A 96 4.88 -10.11 -7.37
C ALA A 96 5.57 -8.76 -7.17
N ALA A 97 5.18 -8.03 -6.14
CA ALA A 97 5.85 -6.79 -5.76
C ALA A 97 7.10 -7.08 -4.93
N VAL A 98 8.19 -6.37 -5.22
CA VAL A 98 9.44 -6.49 -4.46
C VAL A 98 9.32 -5.63 -3.20
N ILE A 99 9.56 -6.22 -2.04
CA ILE A 99 9.59 -5.49 -0.75
C ILE A 99 10.70 -4.44 -0.82
N ASN A 100 10.39 -3.21 -0.38
CA ASN A 100 11.34 -2.11 -0.33
C ASN A 100 11.86 -1.91 1.10
N PRO A 101 13.10 -2.33 1.44
CA PRO A 101 13.63 -2.17 2.78
C PRO A 101 13.57 -0.70 3.26
N PRO A 102 13.24 -0.43 4.53
CA PRO A 102 13.11 -1.39 5.65
C PRO A 102 11.70 -1.97 5.84
N HIS A 103 10.79 -1.85 4.85
CA HIS A 103 9.44 -2.42 4.96
C HIS A 103 9.49 -3.93 5.14
N ALA A 104 8.59 -4.48 5.95
CA ALA A 104 8.44 -5.92 6.13
C ALA A 104 7.58 -6.56 5.04
N THR A 105 6.62 -5.81 4.50
CA THR A 105 5.63 -6.32 3.55
C THR A 105 5.36 -5.31 2.43
N ILE A 106 4.85 -5.81 1.32
CA ILE A 106 4.26 -5.01 0.25
C ILE A 106 3.01 -5.71 -0.25
N LEU A 107 1.92 -4.96 -0.43
CA LEU A 107 0.66 -5.47 -1.00
C LEU A 107 0.59 -5.06 -2.47
N ALA A 108 0.55 -6.04 -3.36
CA ALA A 108 0.31 -5.86 -4.78
C ALA A 108 -1.20 -5.86 -5.06
N VAL A 109 -1.71 -4.79 -5.67
CA VAL A 109 -3.12 -4.64 -6.04
C VAL A 109 -3.26 -4.75 -7.55
N GLY A 110 -3.91 -5.83 -7.99
CA GLY A 110 -4.24 -6.09 -9.39
C GLY A 110 -5.49 -5.36 -9.88
N ALA A 111 -5.80 -5.54 -11.16
CA ALA A 111 -6.96 -4.94 -11.79
C ALA A 111 -8.27 -5.54 -11.23
N GLY A 112 -9.24 -4.67 -10.99
CA GLY A 112 -10.61 -5.09 -10.74
C GLY A 112 -11.28 -5.47 -12.06
N GLU A 113 -11.82 -6.69 -12.15
CA GLU A 113 -12.52 -7.18 -13.33
C GLU A 113 -13.81 -7.90 -12.95
N GLU A 114 -14.78 -7.93 -13.86
CA GLU A 114 -16.00 -8.70 -13.67
C GLU A 114 -15.68 -10.19 -13.76
N ARG A 115 -15.98 -10.93 -12.69
CA ARG A 115 -15.85 -12.39 -12.64
C ARG A 115 -17.17 -12.99 -12.19
N ALA A 116 -17.49 -14.16 -12.74
CA ALA A 116 -18.55 -15.00 -12.21
C ALA A 116 -18.11 -15.55 -10.85
N VAL A 117 -18.89 -15.27 -9.80
CA VAL A 117 -18.66 -15.74 -8.44
C VAL A 117 -19.89 -16.47 -7.93
N VAL A 118 -19.66 -17.49 -7.10
CA VAL A 118 -20.76 -18.20 -6.43
C VAL A 118 -21.10 -17.47 -5.13
N LYS A 119 -22.34 -16.97 -5.02
CA LYS A 119 -22.85 -16.34 -3.79
C LYS A 119 -24.14 -17.03 -3.37
N LYS A 120 -24.09 -17.77 -2.25
CA LYS A 120 -25.20 -18.57 -1.71
C LYS A 120 -25.76 -19.59 -2.73
N GLY A 121 -24.87 -20.26 -3.48
CA GLY A 121 -25.26 -21.27 -4.47
C GLY A 121 -25.66 -20.73 -5.85
N GLU A 122 -25.77 -19.41 -6.00
CA GLU A 122 -26.10 -18.76 -7.28
C GLU A 122 -24.86 -18.16 -7.93
N ILE A 123 -24.76 -18.27 -9.27
CA ILE A 123 -23.74 -17.55 -10.05
C ILE A 123 -24.16 -16.08 -10.14
N LYS A 124 -23.28 -15.18 -9.71
CA LYS A 124 -23.45 -13.73 -9.82
C LYS A 124 -22.21 -13.12 -10.45
N ILE A 125 -22.40 -12.01 -11.14
CA ILE A 125 -21.29 -11.17 -11.61
C ILE A 125 -20.87 -10.27 -10.45
N ALA A 126 -19.57 -10.21 -10.17
CA ALA A 126 -19.00 -9.27 -9.20
C ALA A 126 -17.68 -8.71 -9.73
N THR A 127 -17.35 -7.47 -9.33
CA THR A 127 -16.00 -6.93 -9.53
C THR A 127 -15.07 -7.58 -8.51
N VAL A 128 -14.07 -8.31 -9.00
CA VAL A 128 -13.07 -9.01 -8.20
C VAL A 128 -11.69 -8.51 -8.58
N MET A 129 -10.83 -8.34 -7.59
CA MET A 129 -9.40 -8.05 -7.79
C MET A 129 -8.58 -9.13 -7.09
N SER A 130 -7.40 -9.42 -7.64
CA SER A 130 -6.38 -10.20 -6.95
C SER A 130 -5.49 -9.28 -6.12
N VAL A 131 -5.12 -9.73 -4.92
CA VAL A 131 -4.12 -9.07 -4.08
C VAL A 131 -3.09 -10.09 -3.65
N THR A 132 -1.82 -9.72 -3.73
CA THR A 132 -0.66 -10.59 -3.49
C THR A 132 0.31 -9.94 -2.53
#